data_AF-A0A535FAT8-F1
#
_entry.id   AF-A0A535FAT8-F1
#
_cell.length_a   1.000
_cell.length_b   1.000
_cell.length_c   1.000
_cell.angle_alpha   90.00
_cell.angle_beta   90.00
_cell.angle_gamma   90.00
#
_symmetry.space_group_name_H-M   'P 1'
#
loop_
_entity.id
_entity.type
_entity.pdbx_description
1 polymer ?
#
loop_
_entity_poly.entity_id
_entity_poly.type
_entity_poly.pdbx_seq_one_letter_code
_entity_poly.pdbx_strand_id
1 'polypeptide(L)'
;AASPVLGNPLNYNRSVPLTYEQFRFAFANAVDEDEAHELYETYAVPASGVPLFQAATANLNPWTEAQVDTENPERGPLLIISGEKDNTAPVAISNASYKQQEKNPAVTEIHELPNRGHSLVIDHGWREVAETALAFIAQQLKIG
;
A
#
# COMPACT_ATOMS: atom_id res chain seq x y z
N ALA A 1 -4.39 3.62 10.39
CA ALA A 1 -2.94 3.91 10.52
C ALA A 1 -2.56 5.40 10.65
N ALA A 2 -3.08 6.33 9.85
CA ALA A 2 -2.51 7.69 9.70
C ALA A 2 -2.72 8.71 10.86
N SER A 3 -3.42 8.34 11.94
CA SER A 3 -3.75 9.25 13.05
C SER A 3 -2.53 9.93 13.72
N PRO A 4 -1.36 9.27 13.93
CA PRO A 4 -0.20 9.92 14.54
C PRO A 4 0.30 11.13 13.76
N VAL A 5 0.14 11.11 12.43
CA VAL A 5 0.56 12.21 11.55
C VAL A 5 -0.55 13.24 11.41
N LEU A 6 -1.77 12.79 11.08
CA LEU A 6 -2.90 13.67 10.77
C LEU A 6 -3.53 14.33 11.99
N GLY A 7 -3.31 13.77 13.19
CA GLY A 7 -3.88 14.28 14.45
C GLY A 7 -3.32 15.64 14.88
N ASN A 8 -2.23 16.11 14.28
CA ASN A 8 -1.67 17.44 14.52
C ASN A 8 -1.32 18.13 13.18
N PRO A 9 -2.05 19.19 12.79
CA PRO A 9 -1.80 19.93 11.54
C PRO A 9 -0.37 20.49 11.40
N LEU A 10 0.33 20.72 12.52
CA LEU A 10 1.74 21.17 12.51
C LEU A 10 2.73 20.11 12.00
N ASN A 11 2.28 18.87 11.86
CA ASN A 11 3.08 17.79 11.31
C ASN A 11 3.21 17.85 9.78
N TYR A 12 2.48 18.75 9.10
CA TYR A 12 2.48 18.83 7.63
C TYR A 12 3.90 18.84 7.04
N ASN A 13 4.80 19.68 7.55
CA ASN A 13 6.20 19.77 7.10
C ASN A 13 7.21 18.99 7.97
N ARG A 14 6.75 18.03 8.78
CA ARG A 14 7.62 17.27 9.70
C ARG A 14 7.71 15.80 9.32
N SER A 15 8.83 15.19 9.67
CA SER A 15 8.93 13.73 9.73
C SER A 15 8.46 13.24 11.09
N VAL A 16 7.48 12.35 11.12
CA VAL A 16 6.87 11.84 12.35
C VAL A 16 7.28 10.38 12.52
N PRO A 17 8.10 10.03 13.54
CA PRO A 17 8.34 8.63 13.87
C PRO A 17 7.07 8.00 14.43
N LEU A 18 6.84 6.73 14.09
CA LEU A 18 5.85 5.91 14.79
C LEU A 18 6.48 5.34 16.06
N THR A 19 5.69 5.19 17.13
CA THR A 19 6.08 4.28 18.21
C THR A 19 5.99 2.84 17.75
N TYR A 20 6.59 1.91 18.50
CA TYR A 20 6.48 0.49 18.19
C TYR A 20 5.02 0.03 18.11
N GLU A 21 4.15 0.44 19.05
CA GLU A 21 2.74 0.03 19.07
C GLU A 21 1.97 0.55 17.85
N GLN A 22 2.31 1.77 17.40
CA GLN A 22 1.74 2.35 16.19
C GLN A 22 2.20 1.61 14.94
N PHE A 23 3.47 1.24 14.87
CA PHE A 23 4.03 0.43 13.78
C PHE A 23 3.44 -0.98 13.78
N ARG A 24 3.35 -1.64 14.94
CA ARG A 24 2.72 -2.95 15.11
C ARG A 24 1.28 -2.92 14.60
N PHE A 25 0.51 -1.89 14.92
CA PHE A 25 -0.86 -1.77 14.42
C PHE A 25 -0.94 -1.48 12.91
N ALA A 26 -0.11 -0.56 12.41
CA ALA A 26 -0.24 -0.05 11.04
C ALA A 26 0.46 -0.92 9.99
N PHE A 27 1.62 -1.48 10.32
CA PHE A 27 2.52 -2.17 9.40
C PHE A 27 2.60 -3.67 9.68
N ALA A 28 2.88 -4.03 10.93
CA ALA A 28 3.25 -5.38 11.30
C ALA A 28 2.13 -6.17 11.98
N ASN A 29 0.84 -5.84 11.80
CA ASN A 29 -0.25 -6.42 12.60
C ASN A 29 -0.55 -7.90 12.31
N ALA A 30 0.00 -8.43 11.21
CA ALA A 30 -0.27 -9.77 10.72
C ALA A 30 0.88 -10.76 10.93
N VAL A 31 2.03 -10.30 11.45
CA VAL A 31 3.17 -11.15 11.80
C VAL A 31 3.18 -11.48 13.29
N ASP A 32 4.09 -12.33 13.75
CA ASP A 32 4.31 -12.51 15.19
C ASP A 32 5.04 -11.30 15.83
N GLU A 33 5.17 -11.33 17.14
CA GLU A 33 5.72 -10.20 17.91
C GLU A 33 7.22 -10.02 17.69
N ASP A 34 7.97 -11.13 17.60
CA ASP A 34 9.42 -11.10 17.44
C ASP A 34 9.78 -10.51 16.07
N GLU A 35 9.10 -10.96 15.02
CA GLU A 35 9.25 -10.41 13.68
C GLU A 35 8.80 -8.94 13.61
N ALA A 36 7.72 -8.56 14.29
CA ALA A 36 7.29 -7.16 14.32
C ALA A 36 8.34 -6.23 14.94
N HIS A 37 9.00 -6.68 16.01
CA HIS A 37 10.13 -5.96 16.61
C HIS A 37 11.30 -5.84 15.64
N GLU A 38 11.71 -6.95 15.00
CA GLU A 38 12.78 -6.94 14.01
C GLU A 38 12.47 -5.97 12.85
N LEU A 39 11.25 -6.01 12.33
CA LEU A 39 10.80 -5.12 11.26
C LEU A 39 10.82 -3.65 11.70
N TYR A 40 10.40 -3.36 12.93
CA TYR A 40 10.43 -2.00 13.47
C TYR A 40 11.86 -1.48 13.62
N GLU A 41 12.75 -2.26 14.23
CA GLU A 41 14.15 -1.87 14.43
C GLU A 41 14.92 -1.70 13.11
N THR A 42 14.59 -2.51 12.11
CA THR A 42 15.31 -2.53 10.83
C THR A 42 14.78 -1.51 9.83
N TYR A 43 13.44 -1.35 9.73
CA TYR A 43 12.81 -0.64 8.61
C TYR A 43 12.02 0.62 9.01
N ALA A 44 11.70 0.83 10.30
CA ALA A 44 10.91 1.98 10.68
C ALA A 44 11.72 3.28 10.58
N VAL A 45 11.37 4.11 9.60
CA VAL A 45 11.92 5.46 9.43
C VAL A 45 10.82 6.51 9.55
N PRO A 46 11.12 7.72 10.08
CA PRO A 46 10.14 8.79 10.17
C PRO A 46 9.57 9.17 8.79
N ALA A 47 8.27 9.02 8.61
CA ALA A 47 7.59 9.39 7.37
C ALA A 47 7.32 10.90 7.31
N SER A 48 7.45 11.50 6.13
CA SER A 48 7.05 12.89 5.89
C SER A 48 5.54 13.05 6.04
N GLY A 49 5.10 14.10 6.74
CA GLY A 49 3.68 14.42 6.88
C GLY A 49 3.01 14.79 5.56
N VAL A 50 3.71 15.47 4.65
CA VAL A 50 3.18 16.01 3.38
C VAL A 50 2.39 14.96 2.58
N PRO A 51 2.94 13.80 2.20
CA PRO A 51 2.20 12.80 1.41
C PRO A 51 0.98 12.23 2.13
N LEU A 52 1.01 12.13 3.46
CA LEU A 52 -0.15 11.65 4.23
C LEU A 52 -1.28 12.69 4.28
N PHE A 53 -0.95 13.97 4.44
CA PHE A 53 -1.94 15.06 4.36
C PHE A 53 -2.50 15.21 2.94
N GLN A 54 -1.68 15.03 1.91
CA GLN A 54 -2.13 15.00 0.52
C GLN A 54 -3.08 13.83 0.26
N ALA A 55 -2.73 12.62 0.70
CA ALA A 55 -3.61 11.46 0.58
C ALA A 55 -4.95 11.64 1.32
N ALA A 56 -4.91 12.19 2.53
CA ALA A 56 -6.11 12.44 3.34
C ALA A 56 -7.06 13.51 2.73
N THR A 57 -6.51 14.46 1.95
CA THR A 57 -7.27 15.56 1.34
C THR A 57 -7.50 15.38 -0.16
N ALA A 58 -6.98 14.31 -0.77
CA ALA A 58 -7.02 14.08 -2.21
C ALA A 58 -8.45 14.09 -2.79
N ASN A 59 -9.43 13.55 -2.07
CA ASN A 59 -10.83 13.55 -2.51
C ASN A 59 -11.53 14.93 -2.38
N LEU A 60 -10.92 15.89 -1.68
CA LEU A 60 -11.47 17.24 -1.44
C LEU A 60 -10.78 18.32 -2.29
N ASN A 61 -9.64 18.01 -2.91
CA ASN A 61 -8.88 18.93 -3.75
C ASN A 61 -8.85 18.43 -5.21
N PRO A 62 -9.63 19.04 -6.13
CA PRO A 62 -9.65 18.65 -7.54
C PRO A 62 -8.36 19.00 -8.29
N TRP A 63 -7.37 19.65 -7.65
CA TRP A 63 -6.01 19.88 -8.16
C TRP A 63 -4.95 19.21 -7.28
N THR A 64 -5.30 18.09 -6.65
CA THR A 64 -4.33 17.32 -5.86
C THR A 64 -3.20 16.80 -6.74
N GLU A 65 -1.97 16.84 -6.23
CA GLU A 65 -0.79 16.20 -6.84
C GLU A 65 -0.94 14.67 -6.94
N ALA A 66 -1.96 14.09 -6.29
CA ALA A 66 -2.25 12.66 -6.29
C ALA A 66 -3.15 12.19 -7.45
N GLN A 67 -3.24 12.94 -8.56
CA GLN A 67 -4.01 12.53 -9.73
C GLN A 67 -3.29 11.44 -10.53
N VAL A 68 -4.06 10.47 -11.02
CA VAL A 68 -3.59 9.39 -11.89
C VAL A 68 -4.49 9.34 -13.12
N ASP A 69 -3.90 9.36 -14.32
CA ASP A 69 -4.63 9.06 -15.55
C ASP A 69 -4.85 7.54 -15.66
N THR A 70 -5.97 7.08 -15.09
CA THR A 70 -6.34 5.66 -15.07
C THR A 70 -6.78 5.15 -16.44
N GLU A 71 -7.15 6.04 -17.35
CA GLU A 71 -7.66 5.68 -18.69
C GLU A 71 -6.58 5.75 -19.78
N ASN A 72 -5.32 6.08 -19.41
CA ASN A 72 -4.20 6.12 -20.35
C ASN A 72 -4.05 4.79 -21.11
N PRO A 73 -4.27 4.75 -22.44
CA PRO A 73 -4.22 3.51 -23.22
C PRO A 73 -2.80 2.90 -23.28
N GLU A 74 -1.75 3.65 -22.93
CA GLU A 74 -0.35 3.19 -22.94
C GLU A 74 0.12 2.60 -21.58
N ARG A 75 -0.75 2.55 -20.56
CA ARG A 75 -0.40 2.06 -19.20
C ARG A 75 0.16 0.63 -19.17
N GLY A 76 -0.21 -0.20 -20.14
CA GLY A 76 0.10 -1.64 -20.14
C GLY A 76 -0.65 -2.41 -19.04
N PRO A 77 -0.39 -3.71 -18.86
CA PRO A 77 -1.05 -4.52 -17.83
C PRO A 77 -0.73 -4.06 -16.41
N LEU A 78 -1.70 -4.15 -15.49
CA LEU A 78 -1.54 -3.80 -14.08
C LEU A 78 -2.06 -4.93 -13.18
N LEU A 79 -1.29 -5.25 -12.17
CA LEU A 79 -1.72 -6.06 -11.03
C LEU A 79 -1.74 -5.20 -9.77
N ILE A 80 -2.84 -5.26 -9.02
CA ILE A 80 -2.96 -4.71 -7.68
C ILE A 80 -2.91 -5.87 -6.68
N ILE A 81 -1.99 -5.85 -5.73
CA ILE A 81 -1.92 -6.84 -4.64
C ILE A 81 -2.31 -6.15 -3.33
N SER A 82 -3.22 -6.76 -2.55
CA SER A 82 -3.64 -6.25 -1.23
C SER A 82 -3.50 -7.31 -0.15
N GLY A 83 -3.17 -6.89 1.08
CA GLY A 83 -3.24 -7.77 2.25
C GLY A 83 -4.61 -7.70 2.93
N GLU A 84 -5.21 -8.86 3.23
CA GLU A 84 -6.51 -8.97 3.91
C GLU A 84 -6.56 -8.16 5.23
N LYS A 85 -5.45 -8.13 5.97
CA LYS A 85 -5.35 -7.50 7.29
C LYS A 85 -4.65 -6.15 7.27
N ASP A 86 -4.51 -5.51 6.11
CA ASP A 86 -3.81 -4.23 5.98
C ASP A 86 -4.61 -3.07 6.64
N ASN A 87 -4.04 -2.47 7.70
CA ASN A 87 -4.60 -1.33 8.43
C ASN A 87 -4.19 0.05 7.86
N THR A 88 -3.28 0.07 6.89
CA THR A 88 -2.73 1.28 6.26
C THR A 88 -3.32 1.51 4.88
N ALA A 89 -3.36 0.47 4.04
CA ALA A 89 -4.06 0.45 2.76
C ALA A 89 -5.11 -0.68 2.77
N PRO A 90 -6.25 -0.51 3.47
CA PRO A 90 -7.28 -1.54 3.55
C PRO A 90 -7.77 -2.02 2.19
N VAL A 91 -8.17 -3.28 2.12
CA VAL A 91 -8.77 -3.94 0.94
C VAL A 91 -9.81 -3.07 0.22
N ALA A 92 -10.62 -2.32 0.96
CA ALA A 92 -11.62 -1.41 0.37
C ALA A 92 -11.00 -0.31 -0.51
N ILE A 93 -9.83 0.22 -0.12
CA ILE A 93 -9.07 1.20 -0.92
C ILE A 93 -8.54 0.53 -2.18
N SER A 94 -7.90 -0.63 -2.07
CA SER A 94 -7.38 -1.37 -3.22
C SER A 94 -8.48 -1.75 -4.22
N ASN A 95 -9.66 -2.16 -3.72
CA ASN A 95 -10.83 -2.40 -4.56
C ASN A 95 -11.37 -1.13 -5.23
N ALA A 96 -11.37 0.00 -4.53
CA ALA A 96 -11.76 1.28 -5.12
C ALA A 96 -10.79 1.73 -6.22
N SER A 97 -9.48 1.50 -6.03
CA SER A 97 -8.46 1.71 -7.06
C SER A 97 -8.66 0.77 -8.25
N TYR A 98 -8.90 -0.53 -8.00
CA TYR A 98 -9.19 -1.51 -9.04
C TYR A 98 -10.38 -1.09 -9.91
N LYS A 99 -11.49 -0.66 -9.30
CA LYS A 99 -12.68 -0.18 -10.04
C LYS A 99 -12.43 1.04 -10.95
N GLN A 100 -11.44 1.86 -10.61
CA GLN A 100 -11.02 2.96 -11.46
C GLN A 100 -10.12 2.46 -12.59
N GLN A 101 -9.16 1.60 -12.25
CA GLN A 101 -8.16 1.07 -13.17
C GLN A 101 -8.72 0.06 -14.19
N GLU A 102 -9.77 -0.69 -13.84
CA GLU A 102 -10.37 -1.71 -14.72
C GLU A 102 -11.08 -1.12 -15.95
N LYS A 103 -11.30 0.20 -15.97
CA LYS A 103 -11.85 0.92 -17.14
C LYS A 103 -10.84 1.05 -18.27
N ASN A 104 -9.55 0.84 -17.98
CA ASN A 104 -8.49 0.85 -18.97
C ASN A 104 -8.63 -0.35 -19.95
N PRO A 105 -8.36 -0.19 -21.25
CA PRO A 105 -8.39 -1.32 -22.18
C PRO A 105 -7.32 -2.40 -21.92
N ALA A 106 -6.23 -2.06 -21.21
CA ALA A 106 -5.20 -3.03 -20.84
C ALA A 106 -5.64 -3.89 -19.65
N VAL A 107 -5.12 -5.13 -19.59
CA VAL A 107 -5.41 -6.10 -18.52
C VAL A 107 -5.19 -5.46 -17.14
N THR A 108 -6.20 -5.56 -16.28
CA THR A 108 -6.12 -5.09 -14.89
C THR A 108 -6.62 -6.22 -14.00
N GLU A 109 -5.80 -6.63 -13.05
CA GLU A 109 -6.13 -7.69 -12.09
C GLU A 109 -5.94 -7.18 -10.66
N ILE A 110 -6.69 -7.76 -9.72
CA ILE A 110 -6.51 -7.57 -8.29
C ILE A 110 -6.39 -8.92 -7.60
N HIS A 111 -5.45 -9.03 -6.68
CA HIS A 111 -5.23 -10.22 -5.87
C HIS A 111 -5.14 -9.86 -4.39
N GLU A 112 -6.00 -10.46 -3.56
CA GLU A 112 -5.97 -10.31 -2.12
C GLU A 112 -5.25 -11.50 -1.49
N LEU A 113 -4.22 -11.21 -0.69
CA LEU A 113 -3.46 -12.22 0.03
C LEU A 113 -4.04 -12.40 1.44
N PRO A 114 -4.50 -13.62 1.79
CA PRO A 114 -5.07 -13.90 3.09
C PRO A 114 -4.00 -13.79 4.17
N ASN A 115 -4.40 -13.36 5.36
CA ASN A 115 -3.53 -13.21 6.53
C ASN A 115 -2.31 -12.30 6.36
N ARG A 116 -2.27 -11.43 5.34
CA ARG A 116 -1.18 -10.46 5.14
C ARG A 116 -1.57 -9.06 5.60
N GLY A 117 -0.63 -8.37 6.26
CA GLY A 117 -0.75 -6.97 6.68
C GLY A 117 0.00 -6.05 5.72
N HIS A 118 0.27 -4.81 6.13
CA HIS A 118 0.94 -3.82 5.26
C HIS A 118 2.44 -4.09 5.06
N SER A 119 3.05 -4.89 5.94
CA SER A 119 4.45 -5.34 5.83
C SER A 119 4.68 -6.43 4.77
N LEU A 120 3.66 -6.83 4.00
CA LEU A 120 3.69 -7.97 3.08
C LEU A 120 4.89 -8.04 2.12
N VAL A 121 5.53 -6.91 1.81
CA VAL A 121 6.69 -6.84 0.90
C VAL A 121 8.06 -7.01 1.59
N ILE A 122 8.09 -6.99 2.93
CA ILE A 122 9.32 -7.04 3.74
C ILE A 122 9.25 -8.04 4.90
N ASP A 123 8.06 -8.58 5.22
CA ASP A 123 7.90 -9.67 6.19
C ASP A 123 8.26 -11.04 5.58
N HIS A 124 8.30 -12.09 6.40
CA HIS A 124 8.65 -13.46 6.01
C HIS A 124 7.82 -14.00 4.84
N GLY A 125 6.64 -13.42 4.62
CA GLY A 125 5.69 -13.72 3.56
C GLY A 125 6.00 -13.12 2.20
N TRP A 126 7.00 -12.23 2.10
CA TRP A 126 7.30 -11.48 0.88
C TRP A 126 7.43 -12.34 -0.38
N ARG A 127 7.84 -13.61 -0.24
CA ARG A 127 7.95 -14.55 -1.37
C ARG A 127 6.61 -14.79 -2.06
N GLU A 128 5.52 -14.90 -1.32
CA GLU A 128 4.18 -15.11 -1.87
C GLU A 128 3.75 -13.92 -2.73
N VAL A 129 4.09 -12.69 -2.29
CA VAL A 129 3.87 -11.46 -3.06
C VAL A 129 4.67 -11.48 -4.36
N ALA A 130 5.95 -11.83 -4.27
CA ALA A 130 6.85 -11.90 -5.42
C ALA A 130 6.40 -12.96 -6.43
N GLU A 131 5.97 -14.14 -5.96
CA GLU A 131 5.44 -15.21 -6.80
C GLU A 131 4.14 -14.80 -7.49
N THR A 132 3.24 -14.14 -6.77
CA THR A 132 1.98 -13.59 -7.35
C THR A 132 2.29 -12.60 -8.48
N ALA A 133 3.22 -11.67 -8.25
CA ALA A 133 3.64 -10.71 -9.27
C ALA A 133 4.34 -11.39 -10.45
N LEU A 134 5.21 -12.36 -10.19
CA LEU A 134 5.92 -13.11 -11.22
C LEU A 134 4.97 -13.91 -12.11
N ALA A 135 3.97 -14.57 -11.52
CA ALA A 135 2.95 -15.32 -12.26
C ALA A 135 2.16 -14.41 -13.21
N PHE A 136 1.75 -13.23 -12.74
CA PHE A 136 1.10 -12.23 -13.58
C PHE A 136 2.01 -11.79 -14.74
N ILE A 137 3.28 -11.44 -14.46
CA ILE A 137 4.23 -11.04 -15.51
C ILE A 137 4.42 -12.15 -16.55
N ALA A 138 4.60 -13.41 -16.11
CA ALA A 138 4.75 -14.55 -17.02
C ALA A 138 3.53 -14.71 -17.94
N GLN A 139 2.31 -14.54 -17.41
CA GLN A 139 1.08 -14.56 -18.19
C GLN A 139 1.05 -13.42 -19.23
N GLN A 140 1.44 -12.20 -18.85
CA GLN A 140 1.45 -11.06 -19.78
C GLN A 140 2.51 -11.20 -20.87
N LEU A 141 3.67 -11.81 -20.55
CA LEU A 141 4.74 -12.07 -21.50
C LEU A 141 4.49 -13.32 -22.37
N LYS A 142 3.41 -14.07 -22.11
CA LYS A 142 3.11 -15.37 -22.74
C LYS A 142 4.28 -16.36 -22.62
N ILE A 143 4.99 -16.32 -21.50
CA ILE A 143 6.04 -17.29 -21.19
C ILE A 143 5.32 -18.54 -20.68
N GLY A 144 5.19 -19.54 -21.55
CA GLY A 144 4.64 -20.87 -21.27
C GLY A 144 5.70 -21.94 -21.40
#